data_AF-A0A497FLY2-F1
#
_entry.id   AF-A0A497FLY2-F1
#
_cell.length_a   1.000
_cell.length_b   1.000
_cell.length_c   1.000
_cell.angle_alpha   90.00
_cell.angle_beta   90.00
_cell.angle_gamma   90.00
#
_symmetry.space_group_name_H-M   'P 1'
#
loop_
_entity.id
_entity.type
_entity.pdbx_description
1 polymer ?
#
loop_
_entity_poly.entity_id
_entity_poly.type
_entity_poly.pdbx_seq_one_letter_code
_entity_poly.pdbx_strand_id
1 'polypeptide(L)'
;LPILPIYAEKWKTAGEGEIEFTVKANNFRAEVKLEEDGTFTIRLGKGIDISEIAKLVSWMLVRSLFCTGCKLCVNACPSKALSIKNGKLTVEPEKCTHCNICNDFCPLINFLKVEVHNHPLVSETGKTV
;
A
#
# COMPACT_ATOMS: atom_id res chain seq x y z
N LEU A 1 2.30 -6.10 -17.77
CA LEU A 1 1.74 -5.84 -16.43
C LEU A 1 2.22 -4.47 -15.96
N PRO A 2 1.36 -3.46 -15.76
CA PRO A 2 1.82 -2.16 -15.32
C PRO A 2 2.02 -2.18 -13.80
N ILE A 3 3.27 -2.47 -13.42
CA ILE A 3 4.06 -1.92 -12.30
C ILE A 3 3.30 -0.94 -11.37
N LEU A 4 3.07 -1.37 -10.13
CA LEU A 4 2.78 -0.48 -9.01
C LEU A 4 4.06 0.32 -8.67
N PRO A 5 4.03 1.66 -8.81
CA PRO A 5 5.23 2.50 -8.73
C PRO A 5 5.50 2.91 -7.28
N ILE A 6 5.81 1.97 -6.40
CA ILE A 6 6.38 2.32 -5.09
C ILE A 6 7.81 2.92 -5.27
N TYR A 7 8.38 2.79 -6.48
CA TYR A 7 9.77 3.16 -6.81
C TYR A 7 9.91 4.01 -8.09
N ALA A 8 8.85 4.64 -8.58
CA ALA A 8 9.01 5.54 -9.73
C ALA A 8 9.61 6.87 -9.24
N GLU A 9 10.87 7.11 -9.60
CA GLU A 9 11.58 8.40 -9.48
C GLU A 9 10.89 9.56 -10.25
N LYS A 10 9.66 9.37 -10.77
CA LYS A 10 8.96 10.29 -11.67
C LYS A 10 7.49 10.53 -11.28
N TRP A 11 7.16 10.59 -9.99
CA TRP A 11 5.94 11.30 -9.59
C TRP A 11 6.26 12.80 -9.56
N LYS A 12 6.00 13.49 -10.67
CA LYS A 12 5.89 14.95 -10.68
C LYS A 12 4.42 15.26 -10.44
N THR A 13 4.05 15.63 -9.22
CA THR A 13 2.73 16.19 -8.94
C THR A 13 2.67 17.56 -9.60
N ALA A 14 1.88 17.67 -10.66
CA ALA A 14 1.61 18.95 -11.30
C ALA A 14 0.50 19.65 -10.51
N GLY A 15 0.88 20.53 -9.59
CA GLY A 15 -0.04 21.49 -8.95
C GLY A 15 -0.54 21.12 -7.56
N GLU A 16 -0.95 22.16 -6.83
CA GLU A 16 -1.79 22.09 -5.62
C GLU A 16 -3.18 21.53 -5.99
N GLY A 17 -3.75 20.65 -5.16
CA GLY A 17 -5.10 20.09 -5.33
C GLY A 17 -5.25 18.58 -5.06
N GLU A 18 -6.46 18.06 -5.24
CA GLU A 18 -6.81 16.63 -5.10
C GLU A 18 -6.04 15.75 -6.12
N ILE A 19 -5.51 14.61 -5.66
CA ILE A 19 -4.80 13.65 -6.52
C ILE A 19 -5.67 12.40 -6.71
N GLU A 20 -6.00 12.09 -7.97
CA GLU A 20 -6.72 10.88 -8.34
C GLU A 20 -5.90 9.98 -9.25
N PHE A 21 -5.89 8.68 -8.97
CA PHE A 21 -5.26 7.70 -9.84
C PHE A 21 -5.96 6.34 -9.79
N THR A 22 -5.82 5.56 -10.86
CA THR A 22 -6.34 4.20 -10.96
C THR A 22 -5.21 3.18 -10.98
N VAL A 23 -5.29 2.18 -10.12
CA VAL A 23 -4.43 0.99 -10.13
C VAL A 23 -5.14 -0.13 -10.89
N LYS A 24 -4.46 -0.69 -11.90
CA LYS A 24 -4.94 -1.86 -12.65
C LYS A 24 -3.87 -2.95 -12.69
N ALA A 25 -4.16 -4.13 -12.15
CA ALA A 25 -3.28 -5.28 -12.19
C ALA A 25 -4.09 -6.57 -12.38
N ASN A 26 -3.97 -7.24 -13.54
CA ASN A 26 -4.81 -8.41 -13.88
C ASN A 26 -6.31 -8.10 -13.68
N ASN A 27 -7.00 -8.86 -12.83
CA ASN A 27 -8.41 -8.67 -12.46
C ASN A 27 -8.63 -7.66 -11.32
N PHE A 28 -7.54 -7.12 -10.75
CA PHE A 28 -7.62 -6.12 -9.70
C PHE A 28 -7.73 -4.71 -10.30
N ARG A 29 -8.75 -3.97 -9.85
CA ARG A 29 -8.94 -2.56 -10.14
C ARG A 29 -9.24 -1.82 -8.85
N ALA A 30 -8.48 -0.76 -8.60
CA ALA A 30 -8.74 0.18 -7.50
C ALA A 30 -8.66 1.62 -8.00
N GLU A 31 -9.59 2.45 -7.55
CA GLU A 31 -9.55 3.90 -7.73
C GLU A 31 -9.12 4.51 -6.40
N VAL A 32 -8.11 5.39 -6.42
CA VAL A 32 -7.58 6.04 -5.23
C VAL A 32 -7.74 7.54 -5.39
N LYS A 33 -8.35 8.17 -4.39
CA LYS A 33 -8.43 9.63 -4.23
C LYS A 33 -7.66 10.03 -2.98
N LEU A 34 -6.79 11.03 -3.08
CA LEU A 34 -6.11 11.66 -1.96
C LEU A 34 -6.54 13.13 -1.88
N GLU A 35 -7.07 13.53 -0.73
CA GLU A 35 -7.57 14.86 -0.43
C GLU A 35 -6.49 15.71 0.28
N GLU A 36 -6.67 17.03 0.30
CA GLU A 36 -5.69 17.96 0.86
C GLU A 36 -5.47 17.80 2.37
N ASP A 37 -6.48 17.32 3.10
CA ASP A 37 -6.42 17.05 4.53
C ASP A 37 -5.68 15.74 4.89
N GLY A 38 -5.20 15.01 3.87
CA GLY A 38 -4.54 13.71 4.02
C GLY A 38 -5.48 12.51 4.05
N THR A 39 -6.79 12.74 3.93
CA THR A 39 -7.77 11.67 3.74
C THR A 39 -7.53 10.99 2.39
N PHE A 40 -7.46 9.67 2.39
CA PHE A 40 -7.45 8.90 1.14
C PHE A 40 -8.63 7.92 1.10
N THR A 41 -9.26 7.83 -0.06
CA THR A 41 -10.35 6.89 -0.32
C THR A 41 -9.90 5.87 -1.35
N ILE A 42 -10.14 4.59 -1.08
CA ILE A 42 -9.88 3.50 -2.01
C ILE A 42 -11.21 2.84 -2.38
N ARG A 43 -11.58 2.87 -3.66
CA ARG A 43 -12.72 2.12 -4.20
C ARG A 43 -12.21 0.87 -4.90
N LEU A 44 -12.62 -0.29 -4.39
CA LEU A 44 -12.24 -1.59 -4.92
C LEU A 44 -13.27 -2.11 -5.94
N GLY A 45 -12.79 -2.82 -6.96
CA GLY A 45 -13.65 -3.56 -7.88
C GLY A 45 -14.41 -4.71 -7.21
N LYS A 46 -15.44 -5.23 -7.89
CA LYS A 46 -16.26 -6.34 -7.40
C LYS A 46 -15.41 -7.60 -7.13
N GLY A 47 -15.73 -8.30 -6.04
CA GLY A 47 -15.12 -9.59 -5.69
C GLY A 47 -13.80 -9.50 -4.90
N ILE A 48 -13.46 -8.32 -4.39
CA ILE A 48 -12.29 -8.11 -3.54
C ILE A 48 -12.72 -8.04 -2.07
N ASP A 49 -12.10 -8.85 -1.20
CA ASP A 49 -12.32 -8.81 0.25
C ASP A 49 -11.60 -7.59 0.86
N ILE A 50 -12.38 -6.73 1.52
CA ILE A 50 -11.87 -5.49 2.11
C ILE A 50 -10.93 -5.74 3.29
N SER A 51 -11.08 -6.86 4.01
CA SER A 51 -10.29 -7.15 5.21
C SER A 51 -8.83 -7.45 4.86
N GLU A 52 -8.60 -8.19 3.78
CA GLU A 52 -7.25 -8.49 3.28
C GLU A 52 -6.59 -7.23 2.72
N ILE A 53 -7.35 -6.41 1.98
CA ILE A 53 -6.85 -5.16 1.44
C ILE A 53 -6.53 -4.15 2.54
N ALA A 54 -7.36 -4.03 3.57
CA ALA A 54 -7.11 -3.12 4.69
C ALA A 54 -5.74 -3.42 5.31
N LYS A 55 -5.43 -4.70 5.54
CA LYS A 55 -4.12 -5.13 6.05
C LYS A 55 -2.97 -4.71 5.13
N LEU A 56 -3.07 -4.99 3.84
CA LEU A 56 -2.04 -4.66 2.85
C LEU A 56 -1.81 -3.15 2.73
N VAL A 57 -2.89 -2.36 2.72
CA VAL A 57 -2.82 -0.89 2.65
C VAL A 57 -2.17 -0.32 3.91
N SER A 58 -2.56 -0.81 5.10
CA SER A 58 -1.92 -0.41 6.36
C SER A 58 -0.42 -0.72 6.33
N TRP A 59 -0.02 -1.90 5.87
CA TRP A 59 1.40 -2.26 5.75
C TRP A 59 2.15 -1.35 4.78
N MET A 60 1.55 -1.05 3.63
CA MET A 60 2.14 -0.15 2.64
C MET A 60 2.35 1.25 3.21
N LEU A 61 1.36 1.81 3.89
CA LEU A 61 1.46 3.14 4.51
C LEU A 61 2.55 3.18 5.57
N VAL A 62 2.56 2.22 6.50
CA VAL A 62 3.57 2.16 7.57
C VAL A 62 4.98 2.08 6.97
N ARG A 63 5.20 1.22 5.96
CA ARG A 63 6.50 1.11 5.31
C ARG A 63 6.87 2.38 4.55
N SER A 64 5.93 3.01 3.86
CA SER A 64 6.19 4.21 3.09
C SER A 64 6.60 5.38 3.97
N LEU A 65 5.99 5.52 5.15
CA LEU A 65 6.21 6.65 6.05
C LEU A 65 7.38 6.43 7.02
N PHE A 66 7.58 5.20 7.51
CA PHE A 66 8.46 4.95 8.66
C PHE A 66 9.65 4.05 8.35
N CYS A 67 9.85 3.58 7.11
CA CYS A 67 10.99 2.72 6.77
C CYS A 67 12.32 3.39 7.13
N THR A 68 13.12 2.70 7.95
CA THR A 68 14.43 3.17 8.43
C THR A 68 15.61 2.61 7.61
N GLY A 69 15.34 1.82 6.58
CA GLY A 69 16.39 1.19 5.78
C GLY A 69 17.15 0.08 6.50
N CYS A 70 16.55 -0.60 7.48
CA CYS A 70 17.20 -1.62 8.33
C CYS A 70 17.61 -2.93 7.62
N LYS A 71 17.23 -3.12 6.35
CA LYS A 71 17.58 -4.27 5.49
C LYS A 71 17.09 -5.66 5.91
N LEU A 72 16.34 -5.81 7.01
CA LEU A 72 15.77 -7.12 7.41
C LEU A 72 14.92 -7.75 6.30
N CYS A 73 14.04 -6.96 5.67
CA CYS A 73 13.24 -7.41 4.55
C CYS A 73 14.08 -7.79 3.31
N VAL A 74 15.21 -7.12 3.08
CA VAL A 74 16.13 -7.43 1.97
C VAL A 74 16.74 -8.81 2.19
N ASN A 75 17.21 -9.10 3.40
CA ASN A 75 17.81 -10.37 3.75
C ASN A 75 16.80 -11.53 3.72
N ALA A 76 15.55 -11.27 4.08
CA ALA A 76 14.49 -12.29 4.11
C ALA A 76 13.91 -12.62 2.73
N CYS A 77 14.17 -11.82 1.69
CA CYS A 77 13.53 -11.99 0.38
C CYS A 77 14.10 -13.21 -0.37
N PRO A 78 13.32 -14.29 -0.59
CA PRO A 78 13.84 -15.51 -1.20
C PRO A 78 14.22 -15.32 -2.68
N SER A 79 13.51 -14.44 -3.38
CA SER A 79 13.78 -14.13 -4.79
C SER A 79 14.82 -13.03 -4.98
N LYS A 80 15.39 -12.48 -3.89
CA LYS A 80 16.37 -11.40 -3.92
C LYS A 80 15.91 -10.19 -4.75
N ALA A 81 14.61 -9.86 -4.65
CA ALA A 81 13.98 -8.77 -5.39
C ALA A 81 14.12 -7.41 -4.70
N LEU A 82 14.73 -7.32 -3.52
CA LEU A 82 14.75 -6.11 -2.70
C LEU A 82 16.17 -5.57 -2.54
N SER A 83 16.29 -4.24 -2.54
CA SER A 83 17.53 -3.53 -2.20
C SER A 83 17.23 -2.23 -1.46
N ILE A 84 18.25 -1.59 -0.86
CA ILE A 84 18.15 -0.23 -0.33
C ILE A 84 18.97 0.69 -1.21
N LYS A 85 18.34 1.72 -1.80
CA LYS A 85 18.98 2.77 -2.58
C LYS A 85 18.60 4.13 -1.99
N ASN A 86 19.58 4.99 -1.72
CA ASN A 86 19.37 6.33 -1.13
C ASN A 86 18.52 6.30 0.15
N GLY A 87 18.77 5.31 1.03
CA GLY A 87 18.03 5.12 2.28
C GLY A 87 16.60 4.57 2.11
N LYS A 88 16.11 4.41 0.88
CA LYS A 88 14.76 3.91 0.59
C LYS A 88 14.83 2.47 0.10
N LEU A 89 13.81 1.69 0.44
CA LEU A 89 13.60 0.38 -0.16
C LEU A 89 13.47 0.52 -1.68
N THR A 90 13.85 -0.50 -2.43
CA THR A 90 13.64 -0.61 -3.87
C THR A 90 13.29 -2.06 -4.19
N VAL A 91 12.29 -2.27 -5.05
CA VAL A 91 11.92 -3.60 -5.57
C VAL A 91 12.32 -3.70 -7.04
N GLU A 92 12.92 -4.83 -7.41
CA GLU A 92 13.10 -5.31 -8.79
C GLU A 92 11.84 -6.10 -9.20
N PRO A 93 10.90 -5.50 -9.96
CA PRO A 93 9.57 -6.07 -10.19
C PRO A 93 9.60 -7.44 -10.86
N GLU A 94 10.55 -7.65 -11.77
CA GLU A 94 10.77 -8.90 -12.50
C GLU A 94 11.20 -10.07 -11.61
N LYS A 95 11.75 -9.80 -10.43
CA LYS A 95 12.11 -10.81 -9.43
C LYS A 95 11.05 -10.97 -8.35
N CYS A 96 10.12 -10.03 -8.22
CA CYS A 96 9.14 -10.02 -7.14
C CYS A 96 8.04 -11.05 -7.39
N THR A 97 7.93 -12.04 -6.50
CA THR A 97 6.88 -13.07 -6.57
C THR A 97 5.60 -12.71 -5.84
N HIS A 98 5.52 -11.51 -5.25
CA HIS A 98 4.38 -11.05 -4.44
C HIS A 98 4.06 -11.97 -3.23
N CYS A 99 5.07 -12.64 -2.68
CA CYS A 99 4.92 -13.58 -1.56
C CYS A 99 4.75 -12.93 -0.17
N ASN A 100 4.88 -11.60 -0.05
CA ASN A 100 4.69 -10.82 1.19
C ASN A 100 5.61 -11.12 2.39
N ILE A 101 6.55 -12.07 2.30
CA ILE A 101 7.54 -12.37 3.37
C ILE A 101 8.27 -11.12 3.88
N CYS A 102 8.53 -10.14 3.01
CA CYS A 102 9.19 -8.90 3.38
C CYS A 102 8.40 -8.03 4.38
N ASN A 103 7.09 -8.23 4.49
CA ASN A 103 6.23 -7.57 5.47
C ASN A 103 6.30 -8.28 6.82
N ASP A 104 6.30 -9.61 6.83
CA ASP A 104 6.37 -10.41 8.06
C ASP A 104 7.67 -10.15 8.85
N PHE A 105 8.76 -9.90 8.15
CA PHE A 105 10.07 -9.56 8.76
C PHE A 105 10.24 -8.08 9.09
N CYS A 106 9.23 -7.23 8.83
CA CYS A 106 9.35 -5.80 9.07
C CYS A 106 9.02 -5.47 10.53
N PRO A 107 9.97 -4.98 11.34
CA PRO A 107 9.70 -4.66 12.74
C PRO A 107 8.66 -3.53 12.89
N LEU A 108 8.60 -2.59 11.94
CA LEU A 108 7.61 -1.52 11.97
C LEU A 108 6.19 -2.07 11.86
N ILE A 109 5.98 -3.11 11.05
CA ILE A 109 4.67 -3.77 10.92
C ILE A 109 4.31 -4.54 12.19
N ASN A 110 5.29 -5.18 12.83
CA ASN A 110 5.05 -6.04 13.98
C ASN A 110 4.94 -5.29 15.31
N PHE A 111 5.55 -4.10 15.43
CA PHE A 111 5.59 -3.34 16.68
C PHE A 111 4.72 -2.08 16.69
N LEU A 112 4.41 -1.47 15.54
CA LEU A 112 3.49 -0.34 15.51
C LEU A 112 2.06 -0.85 15.69
N LYS A 113 1.38 -0.33 16.70
CA LYS A 113 -0.03 -0.61 16.94
C LYS A 113 -0.87 0.15 15.91
N VAL A 114 -1.48 -0.58 14.99
CA VAL A 114 -2.51 -0.02 14.10
C VAL A 114 -3.85 -0.26 14.76
N GLU A 115 -4.53 0.82 15.15
CA GLU A 115 -5.88 0.76 15.70
C GLU A 115 -6.89 0.73 14.56
N VAL A 116 -7.74 -0.30 14.54
CA VAL A 116 -8.78 -0.48 13.53
C VAL A 116 -10.13 -0.18 14.18
N HIS A 117 -10.77 0.89 13.74
CA HIS A 117 -12.13 1.23 14.16
C HIS A 117 -13.11 0.82 13.06
N ASN A 118 -13.96 -0.15 13.37
CA ASN A 118 -15.04 -0.54 12.48
C ASN A 118 -16.21 0.43 12.71
N HIS A 119 -16.48 1.27 11.72
CA HIS A 119 -17.74 2.01 11.69
C HIS A 119 -18.79 1.14 10.98
N PRO A 120 -19.99 0.96 11.56
CA PRO A 120 -21.08 0.26 10.90
C PRO A 120 -21.34 0.88 9.52
N LEU A 121 -21.63 0.04 8.52
CA LEU A 121 -22.07 0.53 7.22
C LEU A 121 -23.39 1.28 7.43
N VAL A 122 -23.35 2.61 7.43
CA VAL A 122 -24.54 3.44 7.42
C VAL A 122 -24.99 3.51 5.96
N SER A 123 -26.05 2.76 5.62
CA SER A 123 -26.68 2.92 4.31
C SER A 123 -27.20 4.35 4.18
N GLU A 124 -27.19 4.93 2.98
CA GLU A 124 -27.68 6.29 2.65
C GLU A 124 -29.16 6.53 3.04
N THR A 125 -29.84 5.52 3.60
CA THR A 125 -31.21 5.59 4.14
C THR A 125 -31.28 5.73 5.66
N GLY A 126 -30.14 5.91 6.35
CA GLY A 126 -30.11 6.14 7.81
C GLY A 126 -30.53 4.92 8.65
N LYS A 127 -30.54 3.72 8.07
CA LYS A 127 -30.71 2.46 8.81
C LYS A 127 -29.40 1.68 8.80
N THR A 128 -28.92 1.38 9.99
CA THR A 128 -27.87 0.39 10.26
C THR A 128 -28.38 -0.96 9.78
N VAL A 129 -27.58 -1.68 8.98
CA VAL A 129 -27.83 -3.08 8.60
C VAL A 129 -27.44 -3.99 9.76
#